data_AF-A0A3P6DYI1-F1
#
_entry.id   AF-A0A3P6DYI1-F1
#
_cell.length_a   1.000
_cell.length_b   1.000
_cell.length_c   1.000
_cell.angle_alpha   90.00
_cell.angle_beta   90.00
_cell.angle_gamma   90.00
#
_symmetry.space_group_name_H-M   'P 1'
#
loop_
_entity.id
_entity.type
_entity.pdbx_description
1 polymer ?
#
loop_
_entity_poly.entity_id
_entity_poly.type
_entity_poly.pdbx_seq_one_letter_code
_entity_poly.pdbx_strand_id
1 'polypeptide(L)'
;MKSRYFKQGNFLECSVGYRPSYAWRSIMHGRELLSQGLLKRIGNGKDMHVWYDNWILMPIPRSPRYRTDEVDLTLKVSDLIDERHGTWDVQRVRHLFVGEDANQILEMRPQLNRHDTMVWGFSRNGLYDSQNGYKLLHLLQIVENPLSAPSLPPIEKRLCRRSYSMVASQLEAELLSFMWVAESLSTLRHKNVVFESSSYLAGEAVLNPDNFPMFHGLIDVIREKLSRLQLCSIAYVQSGANQCAEAIARSVTRDQRYASYVGKDGPSWLLPMIHANAVRADNGY
;
A
#
# COMPACT_ATOMS: atom_id res chain seq x y z
N MET A 1 8.61 -9.31 -22.03
CA MET A 1 7.26 -8.90 -21.58
C MET A 1 6.43 -8.25 -22.68
N LYS A 2 6.95 -7.24 -23.39
CA LYS A 2 6.26 -6.55 -24.50
C LYS A 2 5.64 -7.50 -25.53
N SER A 3 6.42 -8.46 -26.04
CA SER A 3 5.95 -9.44 -27.03
C SER A 3 4.83 -10.39 -26.57
N ARG A 4 4.59 -10.53 -25.25
CA ARG A 4 3.59 -11.45 -24.69
C ARG A 4 2.35 -10.75 -24.16
N TYR A 5 2.49 -9.55 -23.61
CA TYR A 5 1.41 -8.89 -22.86
C TYR A 5 0.99 -7.52 -23.40
N PHE A 6 1.84 -6.85 -24.19
CA PHE A 6 1.50 -5.55 -24.81
C PHE A 6 2.23 -5.42 -26.15
N LYS A 7 1.79 -6.22 -27.13
CA LYS A 7 2.37 -6.27 -28.49
C LYS A 7 2.19 -4.94 -29.24
N GLN A 8 1.10 -4.23 -28.96
CA GLN A 8 0.79 -2.89 -29.47
C GLN A 8 0.47 -1.98 -28.27
N GLY A 9 1.00 -0.76 -28.25
CA GLY A 9 0.78 0.24 -27.20
C GLY A 9 1.88 0.38 -26.16
N ASN A 10 1.66 1.29 -25.21
CA ASN A 10 2.53 1.58 -24.08
C ASN A 10 2.14 0.72 -22.85
N PHE A 11 3.10 0.44 -21.96
CA PHE A 11 2.84 -0.30 -20.72
C PHE A 11 1.76 0.37 -19.85
N LEU A 12 1.69 1.69 -19.85
CA LEU A 12 0.68 2.45 -19.10
C LEU A 12 -0.74 2.30 -19.66
N GLU A 13 -0.87 2.00 -20.95
CA GLU A 13 -2.15 1.96 -21.68
C GLU A 13 -2.61 0.52 -21.98
N CYS A 14 -1.80 -0.49 -21.69
CA CYS A 14 -2.15 -1.86 -22.03
C CYS A 14 -3.35 -2.37 -21.21
N SER A 15 -4.19 -3.21 -21.80
CA SER A 15 -5.24 -3.89 -21.04
C SER A 15 -4.70 -5.18 -20.41
N VAL A 16 -5.37 -5.67 -19.37
CA VAL A 16 -4.98 -6.92 -18.68
C VAL A 16 -5.03 -8.13 -19.64
N GLY A 17 -5.86 -8.06 -20.68
CA GLY A 17 -6.05 -9.11 -21.69
C GLY A 17 -6.89 -10.30 -21.20
N TYR A 18 -7.10 -11.29 -22.08
CA TYR A 18 -7.86 -12.51 -21.77
C TYR A 18 -6.94 -13.59 -21.16
N ARG A 19 -7.26 -14.07 -19.96
CA ARG A 19 -6.49 -15.05 -19.16
C ARG A 19 -5.06 -14.60 -18.78
N PRO A 20 -4.93 -13.50 -18.00
CA PRO A 20 -3.65 -13.03 -17.51
C PRO A 20 -3.03 -14.01 -16.49
N SER A 21 -1.70 -14.19 -16.58
CA SER A 21 -0.94 -14.89 -15.53
C SER A 21 -1.04 -14.14 -14.20
N TYR A 22 -0.82 -14.83 -13.08
CA TYR A 22 -0.85 -14.21 -11.76
C TYR A 22 0.17 -13.07 -11.65
N ALA A 23 1.39 -13.28 -12.15
CA ALA A 23 2.42 -12.25 -12.21
C ALA A 23 2.00 -11.03 -13.02
N TRP A 24 1.29 -11.22 -14.15
CA TRP A 24 0.79 -10.10 -14.95
C TRP A 24 -0.30 -9.31 -14.20
N ARG A 25 -1.21 -9.97 -13.48
CA ARG A 25 -2.18 -9.28 -12.62
C ARG A 25 -1.52 -8.45 -11.53
N SER A 26 -0.50 -8.98 -10.85
CA SER A 26 0.26 -8.22 -9.85
C SER A 26 1.00 -7.02 -10.46
N ILE A 27 1.57 -7.16 -11.66
CA ILE A 27 2.21 -6.05 -12.38
C ILE A 27 1.18 -4.98 -12.77
N MET A 28 -0.01 -5.38 -13.21
CA MET A 28 -1.09 -4.45 -13.58
C MET A 28 -1.66 -3.71 -12.37
N HIS A 29 -1.73 -4.36 -11.21
CA HIS A 29 -2.11 -3.69 -9.97
C HIS A 29 -1.02 -2.71 -9.50
N GLY A 30 0.26 -3.12 -9.57
CA GLY A 30 1.39 -2.24 -9.31
C GLY A 30 1.47 -1.05 -10.29
N ARG A 31 0.98 -1.23 -11.52
CA ARG A 31 0.91 -0.18 -12.54
C ARG A 31 -0.05 0.94 -12.15
N GLU A 32 -1.17 0.62 -11.51
CA GLU A 32 -2.14 1.64 -11.09
C GLU A 32 -1.51 2.56 -10.03
N LEU A 33 -0.89 1.98 -9.00
CA LEU A 33 -0.10 2.72 -8.03
C LEU A 33 1.05 3.50 -8.69
N LEU A 34 1.73 2.89 -9.67
CA LEU A 34 2.79 3.56 -10.41
C LEU A 34 2.25 4.76 -11.19
N SER A 35 1.10 4.64 -11.85
CA SER A 35 0.49 5.75 -12.60
C SER A 35 0.14 6.95 -11.72
N GLN A 36 -0.25 6.71 -10.46
CA GLN A 36 -0.55 7.76 -9.48
C GLN A 36 0.71 8.49 -8.99
N GLY A 37 1.89 7.89 -9.10
CA GLY A 37 3.16 8.52 -8.72
C GLY A 37 3.96 9.13 -9.87
N LEU A 38 3.47 8.97 -11.10
CA LEU A 38 4.07 9.60 -12.27
C LEU A 38 3.75 11.09 -12.29
N LEU A 39 4.80 11.87 -12.54
CA LEU A 39 4.77 13.32 -12.65
C LEU A 39 5.40 13.71 -13.99
N LYS A 40 4.72 14.53 -14.79
CA LYS A 40 5.35 15.18 -15.94
C LYS A 40 6.22 16.34 -15.44
N ARG A 41 7.52 16.21 -15.64
CA ARG A 41 8.48 17.28 -15.40
C ARG A 41 8.51 18.23 -16.59
N ILE A 42 8.35 19.51 -16.28
CA ILE A 42 8.31 20.62 -17.24
C ILE A 42 9.69 20.80 -17.87
N GLY A 43 9.75 20.66 -19.18
CA GLY A 43 10.85 21.07 -20.04
C GLY A 43 10.49 22.38 -20.74
N ASN A 44 10.15 22.28 -22.02
CA ASN A 44 9.70 23.38 -22.87
C ASN A 44 8.18 23.62 -22.82
N GLY A 45 7.41 22.73 -22.18
CA GLY A 45 5.97 22.87 -21.99
C GLY A 45 5.11 22.68 -23.23
N LYS A 46 5.71 22.30 -24.38
CA LYS A 46 4.99 22.19 -25.67
C LYS A 46 4.17 20.91 -25.80
N ASP A 47 4.56 19.85 -25.09
CA ASP A 47 3.91 18.52 -25.15
C ASP A 47 3.05 18.25 -23.91
N MET A 48 2.69 19.32 -23.21
CA MET A 48 2.15 19.26 -21.87
C MET A 48 0.95 20.17 -21.72
N HIS A 49 -0.19 19.55 -21.39
CA HIS A 49 -1.45 20.23 -21.18
C HIS A 49 -1.58 20.60 -19.72
N VAL A 50 -1.98 21.85 -19.47
CA VAL A 50 -2.06 22.39 -18.10
C VAL A 50 -3.01 21.57 -17.23
N TRP A 51 -4.16 21.17 -17.78
CA TRP A 51 -5.28 20.65 -16.99
C TRP A 51 -5.35 19.12 -16.92
N TYR A 52 -4.76 18.43 -17.89
CA TYR A 52 -4.82 16.96 -18.00
C TYR A 52 -3.58 16.25 -17.45
N ASP A 53 -2.43 16.90 -17.53
CA ASP A 53 -1.19 16.28 -17.10
C ASP A 53 -0.95 16.46 -15.60
N ASN A 54 -0.36 15.46 -14.95
CA ASN A 54 0.00 15.54 -13.54
C ASN A 54 1.39 16.14 -13.42
N TRP A 55 1.49 17.41 -13.03
CA TRP A 55 2.79 18.11 -12.99
C TRP A 55 3.03 18.98 -11.77
N ILE A 56 2.05 19.03 -10.88
CA ILE A 56 2.19 19.60 -9.55
C ILE A 56 2.23 18.45 -8.55
N LEU A 57 3.19 18.49 -7.62
CA LEU A 57 3.33 17.50 -6.56
C LEU A 57 2.86 18.12 -5.24
N MET A 58 1.57 17.98 -4.90
CA MET A 58 1.02 18.47 -3.62
C MET A 58 -0.19 17.67 -3.14
N PRO A 59 -0.02 16.75 -2.17
CA PRO A 59 1.20 16.00 -1.79
C PRO A 59 1.50 14.83 -2.76
N ILE A 60 0.57 14.57 -3.68
CA ILE A 60 0.66 13.59 -4.75
C ILE A 60 0.69 14.31 -6.11
N PRO A 61 1.22 13.68 -7.17
CA PRO A 61 1.14 14.19 -8.53
C PRO A 61 -0.30 14.44 -8.96
N ARG A 62 -0.60 15.66 -9.39
CA ARG A 62 -1.90 16.06 -9.93
C ARG A 62 -1.79 17.24 -10.89
N SER A 63 -2.85 17.50 -11.62
CA SER A 63 -3.00 18.76 -12.34
C SER A 63 -3.36 19.92 -11.40
N PRO A 64 -3.03 21.17 -11.76
CA PRO A 64 -3.45 22.37 -11.05
C PRO A 64 -4.96 22.53 -10.99
N ARG A 65 -5.44 23.19 -9.92
CA ARG A 65 -6.82 23.63 -9.74
C ARG A 65 -7.03 24.98 -10.43
N TYR A 66 -8.10 25.06 -11.21
CA TYR A 66 -8.56 26.29 -11.84
C TYR A 66 -9.13 27.26 -10.79
N ARG A 67 -8.94 28.56 -11.03
CA ARG A 67 -9.50 29.65 -10.22
C ARG A 67 -10.83 30.19 -10.77
N THR A 68 -11.02 30.10 -12.08
CA THR A 68 -12.14 30.68 -12.83
C THR A 68 -12.90 29.56 -13.54
N ASP A 69 -14.21 29.73 -13.77
CA ASP A 69 -15.05 28.73 -14.44
C ASP A 69 -14.88 28.71 -15.97
N GLU A 70 -14.44 29.83 -16.56
CA GLU A 70 -14.08 29.93 -17.97
C GLU A 70 -12.60 29.61 -18.15
N VAL A 71 -12.30 28.36 -18.52
CA VAL A 71 -10.93 27.87 -18.69
C VAL A 71 -10.74 27.30 -20.09
N ASP A 72 -9.68 27.73 -20.77
CA ASP A 72 -9.25 27.09 -22.02
C ASP A 72 -8.65 25.71 -21.72
N LEU A 73 -9.39 24.66 -22.06
CA LEU A 73 -8.96 23.27 -21.88
C LEU A 73 -7.80 22.88 -22.80
N THR A 74 -7.52 23.64 -23.85
CA THR A 74 -6.42 23.39 -24.79
C THR A 74 -5.11 24.03 -24.37
N LEU A 75 -5.12 24.79 -23.27
CA LEU A 75 -3.98 25.52 -22.76
C LEU A 75 -2.78 24.61 -22.49
N LYS A 76 -1.64 24.97 -23.08
CA LYS A 76 -0.36 24.30 -22.86
C LYS A 76 0.48 25.02 -21.82
N VAL A 77 1.41 24.28 -21.23
CA VAL A 77 2.34 24.85 -20.24
C VAL A 77 3.26 25.86 -20.91
N SER A 78 3.60 25.69 -22.20
CA SER A 78 4.34 26.68 -22.98
C SER A 78 3.66 28.05 -23.00
N ASP A 79 2.33 28.10 -22.97
CA ASP A 79 1.56 29.35 -23.06
C ASP A 79 1.57 30.14 -21.74
N LEU A 80 2.11 29.53 -20.68
CA LEU A 80 2.32 30.15 -19.36
C LEU A 80 3.76 30.62 -19.16
N ILE A 81 4.66 30.28 -20.10
CA ILE A 81 6.08 30.59 -20.02
C ILE A 81 6.39 31.75 -20.97
N ASP A 82 7.07 32.76 -20.44
CA ASP A 82 7.66 33.81 -21.26
C ASP A 82 8.92 33.25 -21.96
N GLU A 83 8.80 32.98 -23.26
CA GLU A 83 9.89 32.42 -24.07
C GLU A 83 11.16 33.31 -24.09
N ARG A 84 11.03 34.63 -23.87
CA ARG A 84 12.17 35.56 -23.91
C ARG A 84 13.03 35.46 -22.66
N HIS A 85 12.38 35.24 -21.53
CA HIS A 85 13.03 35.23 -20.21
C HIS A 85 13.19 33.83 -19.61
N GLY A 86 12.48 32.83 -20.15
CA GLY A 86 12.45 31.47 -19.60
C GLY A 86 11.81 31.41 -18.21
N THR A 87 10.96 32.38 -17.90
CA THR A 87 10.26 32.52 -16.63
C THR A 87 8.76 32.44 -16.83
N TRP A 88 8.02 32.13 -15.77
CA TRP A 88 6.56 32.12 -15.81
C TRP A 88 5.99 33.52 -16.01
N ASP A 89 4.90 33.63 -16.77
CA ASP A 89 4.04 34.80 -16.75
C ASP A 89 3.28 34.86 -15.43
N VAL A 90 3.80 35.66 -14.50
CA VAL A 90 3.30 35.77 -13.13
C VAL A 90 1.83 36.21 -13.10
N GLN A 91 1.43 37.12 -14.00
CA GLN A 91 0.07 37.63 -14.03
C GLN A 91 -0.89 36.54 -14.50
N ARG A 92 -0.52 35.83 -15.57
CA ARG A 92 -1.34 34.75 -16.14
C ARG A 92 -1.47 33.57 -15.18
N VAL A 93 -0.38 33.15 -14.55
CA VAL A 93 -0.40 32.07 -13.54
C VAL A 93 -1.30 32.44 -12.35
N ARG A 94 -1.17 33.65 -11.78
CA ARG A 94 -2.01 34.07 -10.64
C ARG A 94 -3.49 34.26 -10.99
N HIS A 95 -3.79 34.55 -12.26
CA HIS A 95 -5.15 34.67 -12.73
C HIS A 95 -5.82 33.31 -12.92
N LEU A 96 -5.11 32.34 -13.49
CA LEU A 96 -5.66 31.03 -13.87
C LEU A 96 -5.74 30.01 -12.73
N PHE A 97 -4.80 30.07 -11.77
CA PHE A 97 -4.66 29.03 -10.74
C PHE A 97 -5.06 29.51 -9.35
N VAL A 98 -5.53 28.57 -8.52
CA VAL A 98 -5.73 28.79 -7.08
C VAL A 98 -4.41 29.21 -6.43
N GLY A 99 -4.44 30.12 -5.45
CA GLY A 99 -3.23 30.75 -4.90
C GLY A 99 -2.15 29.77 -4.42
N GLU A 100 -2.53 28.64 -3.83
CA GLU A 100 -1.60 27.58 -3.39
C GLU A 100 -0.87 26.94 -4.58
N ASP A 101 -1.61 26.59 -5.64
CA ASP A 101 -1.05 25.99 -6.86
C ASP A 101 -0.22 27.02 -7.64
N ALA A 102 -0.69 28.27 -7.72
CA ALA A 102 0.01 29.38 -8.37
C ALA A 102 1.40 29.59 -7.74
N ASN A 103 1.49 29.63 -6.41
CA ASN A 103 2.77 29.79 -5.71
C ASN A 103 3.71 28.62 -6.03
N GLN A 104 3.19 27.39 -5.98
CA GLN A 104 3.97 26.21 -6.31
C GLN A 104 4.49 26.21 -7.75
N ILE A 105 3.69 26.68 -8.71
CA ILE A 105 4.09 26.83 -10.12
C ILE A 105 5.20 27.87 -10.26
N LEU A 106 5.04 29.04 -9.63
CA LEU A 106 6.01 30.14 -9.71
C LEU A 106 7.38 29.77 -9.11
N GLU A 107 7.42 28.84 -8.16
CA GLU A 107 8.68 28.30 -7.63
C GLU A 107 9.39 27.33 -8.59
N MET A 108 8.66 26.70 -9.52
CA MET A 108 9.25 25.79 -10.50
C MET A 108 10.08 26.56 -11.52
N ARG A 109 11.17 25.94 -11.98
CA ARG A 109 12.01 26.49 -13.05
C ARG A 109 11.84 25.67 -14.33
N PRO A 110 11.22 26.23 -15.39
CA PRO A 110 11.13 25.56 -16.68
C PRO A 110 12.52 25.28 -17.26
N GLN A 111 12.68 24.16 -17.96
CA GLN A 111 13.91 23.82 -18.68
C GLN A 111 13.67 23.88 -20.19
N LEU A 112 13.65 25.10 -20.76
CA LEU A 112 13.33 25.34 -22.17
C LEU A 112 14.18 24.53 -23.17
N ASN A 113 15.41 24.16 -22.79
CA ASN A 113 16.33 23.38 -23.62
C ASN A 113 16.04 21.86 -23.61
N ARG A 114 15.01 21.41 -22.90
CA ARG A 114 14.65 19.99 -22.79
C ARG A 114 13.20 19.76 -23.14
N HIS A 115 12.90 18.56 -23.60
CA HIS A 115 11.52 18.12 -23.79
C HIS A 115 10.88 17.77 -22.44
N ASP A 116 9.55 17.82 -22.40
CA ASP A 116 8.77 17.39 -21.25
C ASP A 116 9.00 15.88 -21.03
N THR A 117 9.30 15.48 -19.79
CA THR A 117 9.64 14.09 -19.47
C THR A 117 8.79 13.56 -18.34
N MET A 118 8.34 12.32 -18.46
CA MET A 118 7.70 11.62 -17.34
C MET A 118 8.75 11.16 -16.34
N VAL A 119 8.54 11.49 -15.06
CA VAL A 119 9.42 11.13 -13.94
C VAL A 119 8.61 10.60 -12.77
N TRP A 120 9.27 9.91 -11.84
CA TRP A 120 8.69 9.60 -10.54
C TRP A 120 8.70 10.83 -9.63
N GLY A 121 7.53 11.30 -9.20
CA GLY A 121 7.41 12.53 -8.40
C GLY A 121 8.11 12.45 -7.04
N PHE A 122 8.23 11.26 -6.46
CA PHE A 122 8.81 11.06 -5.12
C PHE A 122 10.31 10.73 -5.14
N SER A 123 11.00 10.95 -6.26
CA SER A 123 12.44 10.73 -6.36
C SER A 123 13.18 11.93 -6.92
N ARG A 124 14.33 12.26 -6.33
CA ARG A 124 15.19 13.37 -6.78
C ARG A 124 15.82 13.11 -8.16
N ASN A 125 16.08 11.86 -8.50
CA ASN A 125 16.60 11.49 -9.81
C ASN A 125 15.49 11.17 -10.84
N GLY A 126 14.22 11.25 -10.42
CA GLY A 126 13.07 10.93 -11.26
C GLY A 126 12.88 9.43 -11.56
N LEU A 127 13.69 8.55 -10.97
CA LEU A 127 13.58 7.10 -11.12
C LEU A 127 12.68 6.50 -10.05
N TYR A 128 11.91 5.48 -10.45
CA TYR A 128 11.14 4.67 -9.53
C TYR A 128 12.03 3.68 -8.79
N ASP A 129 11.84 3.59 -7.48
CA ASP A 129 12.29 2.45 -6.68
C ASP A 129 11.13 1.99 -5.78
N SER A 130 11.23 0.77 -5.27
CA SER A 130 10.19 0.21 -4.42
C SER A 130 9.99 1.00 -3.13
N GLN A 131 11.04 1.63 -2.59
CA GLN A 131 10.96 2.41 -1.35
C GLN A 131 10.10 3.66 -1.53
N ASN A 132 10.27 4.39 -2.63
CA ASN A 132 9.50 5.57 -2.98
C ASN A 132 8.08 5.20 -3.44
N GLY A 133 7.88 4.01 -4.01
CA GLY A 133 6.55 3.43 -4.24
C GLY A 133 5.75 3.25 -2.94
N TYR A 134 6.38 2.70 -1.89
CA TYR A 134 5.73 2.58 -0.58
C TYR A 134 5.45 3.94 0.09
N LYS A 135 6.28 4.97 -0.15
CA LYS A 135 6.01 6.32 0.34
C LYS A 135 4.72 6.88 -0.26
N LEU A 136 4.52 6.71 -1.57
CA LEU A 136 3.28 7.10 -2.22
C LEU A 136 2.07 6.35 -1.65
N LEU A 137 2.17 5.03 -1.48
CA LEU A 137 1.09 4.23 -0.89
C LEU A 137 0.65 4.78 0.48
N HIS A 138 1.62 5.12 1.33
CA HIS A 138 1.37 5.70 2.64
C HIS A 138 0.75 7.11 2.55
N LEU A 139 1.16 7.92 1.57
CA LEU A 139 0.56 9.25 1.34
C LEU A 139 -0.87 9.16 0.83
N LEU A 140 -1.16 8.23 -0.09
CA LEU A 140 -2.52 8.00 -0.59
C LEU A 140 -3.47 7.60 0.54
N GLN A 141 -3.01 6.73 1.45
CA GLN A 141 -3.77 6.36 2.66
C GLN A 141 -4.08 7.57 3.56
N ILE A 142 -3.13 8.51 3.69
CA ILE A 142 -3.34 9.75 4.47
C ILE A 142 -4.34 10.67 3.77
N VAL A 143 -4.23 10.82 2.45
CA VAL A 143 -5.08 11.72 1.65
C VAL A 143 -6.51 11.20 1.55
N GLU A 144 -6.70 9.89 1.38
CA GLU A 144 -8.03 9.26 1.32
C GLU A 144 -8.74 9.21 2.67
N ASN A 145 -7.99 9.25 3.79
CA ASN A 145 -8.58 9.20 5.12
C ASN A 145 -7.77 10.02 6.15
N PRO A 146 -7.95 11.35 6.18
CA PRO A 146 -7.13 12.26 7.02
C PRO A 146 -7.30 12.06 8.53
N LEU A 147 -8.37 11.39 8.97
CA LEU A 147 -8.60 11.01 10.38
C LEU A 147 -7.92 9.69 10.77
N SER A 148 -7.50 8.89 9.78
CA SER A 148 -6.84 7.59 9.97
C SER A 148 -5.34 7.71 9.72
N ALA A 149 -4.65 8.56 10.49
CA ALA A 149 -3.20 8.51 10.54
C ALA A 149 -2.77 7.46 11.59
N PRO A 150 -2.30 6.26 11.21
CA PRO A 150 -1.48 5.49 12.11
C PRO A 150 -0.02 5.83 11.80
N SER A 151 0.61 6.61 12.69
CA SER A 151 2.04 6.45 12.89
C SER A 151 2.26 5.09 13.55
N LEU A 152 2.14 4.01 12.77
CA LEU A 152 2.66 2.71 13.19
C LEU A 152 4.14 2.93 13.50
N PRO A 153 4.62 2.63 14.73
CA PRO A 153 6.03 2.61 15.04
C PRO A 153 6.80 1.82 13.98
N PRO A 154 8.08 2.16 13.69
CA PRO A 154 8.89 1.48 12.67
C PRO A 154 8.89 -0.06 12.80
N ILE A 155 8.72 -0.53 14.02
CA ILE A 155 8.65 -1.93 14.42
C ILE A 155 7.37 -2.61 13.88
N GLU A 156 6.21 -1.99 14.01
CA GLU A 156 4.93 -2.53 13.50
C GLU A 156 4.89 -2.50 11.97
N LYS A 157 5.47 -1.48 11.33
CA LYS A 157 5.64 -1.43 9.86
C LYS A 157 6.52 -2.58 9.32
N ARG A 158 7.44 -3.12 10.12
CA ARG A 158 8.30 -4.26 9.74
C ARG A 158 7.55 -5.58 9.79
N LEU A 159 6.64 -5.74 10.74
CA LEU A 159 5.79 -6.93 10.90
C LEU A 159 4.71 -7.03 9.80
N CYS A 160 4.18 -5.89 9.33
CA CYS A 160 3.14 -5.82 8.29
C CYS A 160 3.63 -6.13 6.86
N ARG A 161 4.95 -6.20 6.61
CA ARG A 161 5.54 -6.33 5.26
C ARG A 161 5.79 -7.79 4.83
N ARG A 162 5.48 -8.77 5.67
CA ARG A 162 5.70 -10.18 5.35
C ARG A 162 4.45 -10.78 4.72
N SER A 163 4.51 -11.02 3.42
CA SER A 163 3.57 -11.90 2.71
C SER A 163 4.22 -13.28 2.56
N TYR A 164 3.64 -14.30 3.18
CA TYR A 164 4.04 -15.69 2.91
C TYR A 164 3.44 -16.11 1.57
N SER A 165 4.27 -16.25 0.54
CA SER A 165 3.88 -16.78 -0.76
C SER A 165 4.43 -18.20 -0.95
N MET A 166 3.75 -19.02 -1.75
CA MET A 166 4.14 -20.41 -2.03
C MET A 166 4.09 -21.36 -0.83
N VAL A 167 3.04 -21.23 0.00
CA VAL A 167 2.79 -22.18 1.10
C VAL A 167 2.28 -23.51 0.52
N ALA A 168 2.92 -24.62 0.87
CA ALA A 168 2.69 -25.93 0.27
C ALA A 168 1.54 -26.71 0.93
N SER A 169 1.16 -26.38 2.16
CA SER A 169 0.06 -27.05 2.88
C SER A 169 -0.71 -26.12 3.82
N GLN A 170 -1.93 -26.52 4.18
CA GLN A 170 -2.73 -25.80 5.16
C GLN A 170 -2.05 -25.74 6.53
N LEU A 171 -1.41 -26.82 6.98
CA LEU A 171 -0.68 -26.85 8.25
C LEU A 171 0.50 -25.87 8.26
N GLU A 172 1.23 -25.77 7.15
CA GLU A 172 2.31 -24.81 7.00
C GLU A 172 1.79 -23.36 7.07
N ALA A 173 0.64 -23.07 6.45
CA ALA A 173 0.01 -21.74 6.52
C ALA A 173 -0.35 -21.37 7.96
N GLU A 174 -0.93 -22.31 8.71
CA GLU A 174 -1.29 -22.14 10.11
C GLU A 174 -0.04 -21.94 10.98
N LEU A 175 1.03 -22.71 10.77
CA LEU A 175 2.28 -22.55 11.51
C LEU A 175 2.97 -21.21 11.21
N LEU A 176 2.94 -20.76 9.96
CA LEU A 176 3.44 -19.43 9.57
C LEU A 176 2.61 -18.29 10.20
N SER A 177 1.29 -18.45 10.28
CA SER A 177 0.40 -17.55 11.03
C SER A 177 0.80 -17.49 12.51
N PHE A 178 0.98 -18.65 13.15
CA PHE A 178 1.45 -18.75 14.54
C PHE A 178 2.79 -18.05 14.76
N MET A 179 3.77 -18.30 13.90
CA MET A 179 5.08 -17.67 13.97
C MET A 179 4.96 -16.14 13.88
N TRP A 180 4.14 -15.64 12.96
CA TRP A 180 3.93 -14.20 12.79
C TRP A 180 3.28 -13.57 14.02
N VAL A 181 2.26 -14.21 14.60
CA VAL A 181 1.61 -13.74 15.84
C VAL A 181 2.60 -13.76 17.01
N ALA A 182 3.35 -14.85 17.19
CA ALA A 182 4.34 -14.96 18.26
C ALA A 182 5.44 -13.90 18.16
N GLU A 183 5.99 -13.67 16.96
CA GLU A 183 6.96 -12.61 16.71
C GLU A 183 6.38 -11.22 16.98
N SER A 184 5.14 -10.98 16.54
CA SER A 184 4.47 -9.69 16.72
C SER A 184 4.22 -9.39 18.19
N LEU A 185 3.65 -10.33 18.94
CA LEU A 185 3.33 -10.13 20.36
C LEU A 185 4.59 -10.02 21.23
N SER A 186 5.63 -10.80 20.92
CA SER A 186 6.94 -10.69 21.58
C SER A 186 7.55 -9.31 21.33
N THR A 187 7.47 -8.83 20.09
CA THR A 187 8.00 -7.52 19.68
C THR A 187 7.24 -6.36 20.35
N LEU A 188 5.92 -6.50 20.53
CA LEU A 188 5.06 -5.54 21.23
C LEU A 188 5.15 -5.64 22.77
N ARG A 189 6.00 -6.53 23.31
CA ARG A 189 6.22 -6.75 24.75
C ARG A 189 4.96 -7.16 25.54
N HIS A 190 4.02 -7.84 24.89
CA HIS A 190 2.93 -8.51 25.61
C HIS A 190 3.50 -9.70 26.38
N LYS A 191 3.16 -9.81 27.66
CA LYS A 191 3.73 -10.83 28.58
C LYS A 191 2.80 -12.02 28.81
N ASN A 192 1.50 -11.78 28.78
CA ASN A 192 0.46 -12.78 29.03
C ASN A 192 -0.43 -12.86 27.79
N VAL A 193 -0.40 -14.00 27.11
CA VAL A 193 -1.08 -14.20 25.83
C VAL A 193 -1.74 -15.57 25.81
N VAL A 194 -3.00 -15.61 25.37
CA VAL A 194 -3.68 -16.85 24.97
C VAL A 194 -3.71 -16.88 23.45
N PHE A 195 -3.14 -17.92 22.87
CA PHE A 195 -3.20 -18.17 21.44
C PHE A 195 -4.42 -19.02 21.13
N GLU A 196 -5.45 -18.37 20.59
CA GLU A 196 -6.65 -19.06 20.12
C GLU A 196 -6.45 -19.51 18.68
N SER A 197 -6.58 -20.81 18.43
CA SER A 197 -6.46 -21.39 17.09
C SER A 197 -7.61 -22.33 16.79
N SER A 198 -8.15 -22.22 15.58
CA SER A 198 -9.10 -23.17 15.01
C SER A 198 -8.44 -24.41 14.42
N SER A 199 -7.11 -24.42 14.32
CA SER A 199 -6.31 -25.55 13.84
C SER A 199 -5.72 -26.32 15.03
N TYR A 200 -6.30 -27.50 15.31
CA TYR A 200 -5.78 -28.42 16.32
C TYR A 200 -4.35 -28.85 15.99
N LEU A 201 -4.10 -29.22 14.72
CA LEU A 201 -2.81 -29.73 14.26
C LEU A 201 -1.67 -28.71 14.43
N ALA A 202 -1.95 -27.42 14.26
CA ALA A 202 -0.93 -26.38 14.48
C ALA A 202 -0.55 -26.26 15.96
N GLY A 203 -1.54 -26.33 16.87
CA GLY A 203 -1.28 -26.35 18.32
C GLY A 203 -0.52 -27.60 18.73
N GLU A 204 -0.96 -28.77 18.24
CA GLU A 204 -0.31 -30.06 18.48
C GLU A 204 1.15 -30.07 18.01
N ALA A 205 1.43 -29.50 16.83
CA ALA A 205 2.78 -29.41 16.29
C ALA A 205 3.71 -28.53 17.14
N VAL A 206 3.19 -27.44 17.71
CA VAL A 206 3.98 -26.58 18.61
C VAL A 206 4.26 -27.26 19.94
N LEU A 207 3.28 -27.98 20.49
CA LEU A 207 3.40 -28.69 21.78
C LEU A 207 4.30 -29.93 21.66
N ASN A 208 4.08 -30.75 20.62
CA ASN A 208 4.72 -32.04 20.39
C ASN A 208 5.48 -32.07 19.03
N PRO A 209 6.63 -31.37 18.92
CA PRO A 209 7.38 -31.20 17.67
C PRO A 209 7.87 -32.51 17.05
N ASP A 210 8.14 -33.53 17.88
CA ASP A 210 8.61 -34.85 17.43
C ASP A 210 7.62 -35.55 16.48
N ASN A 211 6.32 -35.23 16.61
CA ASN A 211 5.27 -35.76 15.74
C ASN A 211 5.26 -35.11 14.35
N PHE A 212 6.01 -34.01 14.14
CA PHE A 212 5.99 -33.21 12.91
C PHE A 212 7.41 -32.90 12.39
N PRO A 213 8.23 -33.93 12.08
CA PRO A 213 9.64 -33.77 11.72
C PRO A 213 9.86 -32.90 10.47
N MET A 214 8.89 -32.86 9.55
CA MET A 214 8.95 -32.02 8.34
C MET A 214 8.96 -30.52 8.64
N PHE A 215 8.41 -30.09 9.78
CA PHE A 215 8.28 -28.68 10.15
C PHE A 215 9.17 -28.28 11.33
N HIS A 216 10.09 -29.15 11.76
CA HIS A 216 10.91 -28.97 12.96
C HIS A 216 11.60 -27.59 13.00
N GLY A 217 12.23 -27.17 11.91
CA GLY A 217 12.89 -25.86 11.85
C GLY A 217 11.94 -24.67 12.03
N LEU A 218 10.71 -24.75 11.50
CA LEU A 218 9.71 -23.70 11.70
C LEU A 218 9.15 -23.73 13.13
N ILE A 219 8.90 -24.92 13.67
CA ILE A 219 8.40 -25.12 15.03
C ILE A 219 9.42 -24.63 16.07
N ASP A 220 10.71 -24.89 15.86
CA ASP A 220 11.79 -24.40 16.73
C ASP A 220 11.82 -22.88 16.82
N VAL A 221 11.68 -22.20 15.66
CA VAL A 221 11.62 -20.74 15.60
C VAL A 221 10.39 -20.23 16.36
N ILE A 222 9.23 -20.87 16.19
CA ILE A 222 8.01 -20.52 16.93
C ILE A 222 8.26 -20.65 18.44
N ARG A 223 8.79 -21.79 18.90
CA ARG A 223 9.06 -22.07 20.32
C ARG A 223 10.09 -21.10 20.91
N GLU A 224 11.12 -20.71 20.16
CA GLU A 224 12.09 -19.68 20.55
C GLU A 224 11.42 -18.31 20.76
N LYS A 225 10.38 -17.96 19.99
CA LYS A 225 9.62 -16.72 20.20
C LYS A 225 8.63 -16.83 21.36
N LEU A 226 7.96 -17.98 21.50
CA LEU A 226 7.03 -18.22 22.60
C LEU A 226 7.74 -18.21 23.97
N SER A 227 8.98 -18.68 24.05
CA SER A 227 9.77 -18.64 25.30
C SER A 227 10.07 -17.21 25.79
N ARG A 228 9.88 -16.19 24.93
CA ARG A 228 10.01 -14.77 25.29
C ARG A 228 8.72 -14.18 25.88
N LEU A 229 7.62 -14.93 25.85
CA LEU A 229 6.34 -14.58 26.48
C LEU A 229 6.31 -15.24 27.88
N GLN A 230 5.98 -14.49 28.93
CA GLN A 230 6.05 -14.99 30.31
C GLN A 230 4.97 -16.03 30.63
N LEU A 231 3.76 -15.84 30.09
CA LEU A 231 2.64 -16.77 30.20
C LEU A 231 2.00 -16.94 28.83
N CYS A 232 2.13 -18.14 28.26
CA CYS A 232 1.59 -18.50 26.95
C CYS A 232 0.82 -19.82 27.07
N SER A 233 -0.46 -19.80 26.70
CA SER A 233 -1.25 -21.02 26.47
C SER A 233 -1.80 -21.04 25.05
N ILE A 234 -2.01 -22.23 24.51
CA ILE A 234 -2.67 -22.42 23.21
C ILE A 234 -4.04 -23.03 23.51
N ALA A 235 -5.10 -22.34 23.12
CA ALA A 235 -6.48 -22.79 23.28
C ALA A 235 -7.05 -23.19 21.91
N TYR A 236 -7.62 -24.39 21.84
CA TYR A 236 -8.38 -24.80 20.67
C TYR A 236 -9.78 -24.17 20.73
N VAL A 237 -10.16 -23.50 19.65
CA VAL A 237 -11.44 -22.80 19.56
C VAL A 237 -12.20 -23.29 18.34
N GLN A 238 -13.52 -23.53 18.47
CA GLN A 238 -14.34 -23.89 17.32
C GLN A 238 -14.30 -22.79 16.26
N SER A 239 -14.30 -23.15 14.97
CA SER A 239 -14.20 -22.22 13.83
C SER A 239 -15.18 -21.03 13.91
N GLY A 240 -16.33 -21.21 14.58
CA GLY A 240 -17.31 -20.14 14.82
C GLY A 240 -16.90 -19.02 15.77
N ALA A 241 -15.80 -19.14 16.54
CA ALA A 241 -15.31 -18.06 17.42
C ALA A 241 -14.11 -17.30 16.83
N ASN A 242 -13.37 -17.90 15.89
CA ASN A 242 -12.27 -17.24 15.18
C ASN A 242 -12.72 -16.43 13.93
N GLN A 243 -13.94 -15.91 13.95
CA GLN A 243 -14.57 -15.29 12.77
C GLN A 243 -13.79 -14.07 12.27
N CYS A 244 -13.17 -13.31 13.17
CA CYS A 244 -12.40 -12.12 12.82
C CYS A 244 -11.14 -12.49 12.03
N ALA A 245 -10.34 -13.45 12.51
CA ALA A 245 -9.13 -13.87 11.79
C ALA A 245 -9.49 -14.55 10.47
N GLU A 246 -10.56 -15.36 10.45
CA GLU A 246 -11.04 -16.00 9.23
C GLU A 246 -11.54 -14.98 8.20
N ALA A 247 -12.24 -13.93 8.63
CA ALA A 247 -12.68 -12.86 7.73
C ALA A 247 -11.51 -12.08 7.13
N ILE A 248 -10.44 -11.84 7.91
CA ILE A 248 -9.19 -11.25 7.40
C ILE A 248 -8.52 -12.20 6.40
N ALA A 249 -8.41 -13.49 6.70
CA ALA A 249 -7.83 -14.46 5.78
C ALA A 249 -8.62 -14.55 4.46
N ARG A 250 -9.96 -14.55 4.54
CA ARG A 250 -10.86 -14.54 3.37
C ARG A 250 -10.77 -13.23 2.58
N SER A 251 -10.65 -12.08 3.24
CA SER A 251 -10.55 -10.81 2.53
C SER A 251 -9.26 -10.72 1.69
N VAL A 252 -8.17 -11.31 2.18
CA VAL A 252 -6.89 -11.38 1.44
C VAL A 252 -6.94 -12.43 0.32
N THR A 253 -7.51 -13.61 0.59
CA THR A 253 -7.48 -14.74 -0.35
C THR A 253 -8.56 -14.70 -1.42
N ARG A 254 -9.80 -14.32 -1.06
CA ARG A 254 -10.96 -14.26 -1.96
C ARG A 254 -11.15 -12.87 -2.55
N ASP A 255 -11.08 -11.85 -1.71
CA ASP A 255 -11.45 -10.48 -2.09
C ASP A 255 -10.24 -9.62 -2.51
N GLN A 256 -9.03 -10.23 -2.53
CA GLN A 256 -7.77 -9.63 -2.96
C GLN A 256 -7.41 -8.31 -2.25
N ARG A 257 -7.86 -8.15 -0.99
CA ARG A 257 -7.56 -6.99 -0.17
C ARG A 257 -6.21 -7.19 0.53
N TYR A 258 -5.13 -6.81 -0.14
CA TYR A 258 -3.74 -6.96 0.35
C TYR A 258 -3.23 -5.80 1.23
N ALA A 259 -4.09 -4.83 1.55
CA ALA A 259 -3.73 -3.73 2.44
C ALA A 259 -3.51 -4.25 3.87
N SER A 260 -2.52 -3.68 4.58
CA SER A 260 -2.30 -3.99 5.99
C SER A 260 -3.50 -3.54 6.83
N TYR A 261 -4.02 -4.44 7.66
CA TYR A 261 -5.13 -4.16 8.58
C TYR A 261 -4.67 -3.61 9.93
N VAL A 262 -3.36 -3.42 10.11
CA VAL A 262 -2.78 -2.88 11.34
C VAL A 262 -2.91 -1.36 11.32
N GLY A 263 -3.81 -0.82 12.14
CA GLY A 263 -4.11 0.61 12.27
C GLY A 263 -5.01 0.87 13.48
N LYS A 264 -5.09 2.12 13.94
CA LYS A 264 -5.69 2.49 15.25
C LYS A 264 -7.16 2.09 15.40
N ASP A 265 -7.91 2.08 14.29
CA ASP A 265 -9.35 1.77 14.28
C ASP A 265 -9.66 0.44 13.56
N GLY A 266 -8.64 -0.26 13.06
CA GLY A 266 -8.81 -1.43 12.20
C GLY A 266 -9.69 -1.18 10.96
N PRO A 267 -9.94 -2.19 10.13
CA PRO A 267 -10.93 -2.08 9.06
C PRO A 267 -12.35 -1.90 9.62
N SER A 268 -13.07 -0.87 9.16
CA SER A 268 -14.45 -0.57 9.63
C SER A 268 -15.43 -1.73 9.45
N TRP A 269 -15.25 -2.56 8.43
CA TRP A 269 -16.05 -3.76 8.18
C TRP A 269 -15.84 -4.87 9.22
N LEU A 270 -14.73 -4.83 9.97
CA LEU A 270 -14.39 -5.82 11.00
C LEU A 270 -14.87 -5.38 12.39
N LEU A 271 -15.09 -4.08 12.62
CA LEU A 271 -15.54 -3.54 13.91
C LEU A 271 -16.81 -4.23 14.46
N PRO A 272 -17.88 -4.46 13.66
CA PRO A 272 -19.07 -5.15 14.17
C PRO A 272 -18.77 -6.57 14.67
N MET A 273 -17.84 -7.27 14.01
CA MET A 273 -17.44 -8.63 14.38
C MET A 273 -16.57 -8.64 15.65
N ILE A 274 -15.66 -7.68 15.79
CA ILE A 274 -14.85 -7.51 17.00
C ILE A 274 -15.74 -7.22 18.20
N HIS A 275 -16.71 -6.30 18.07
CA HIS A 275 -17.66 -6.01 19.13
C HIS A 275 -18.52 -7.23 19.49
N ALA A 276 -19.01 -7.99 18.50
CA ALA A 276 -19.75 -9.21 18.76
C ALA A 276 -18.91 -10.29 19.47
N ASN A 277 -17.63 -10.42 19.12
CA ASN A 277 -16.71 -11.35 19.79
C ASN A 277 -16.34 -10.92 21.21
N ALA A 278 -16.16 -9.62 21.45
CA ALA A 278 -15.92 -9.08 22.80
C ALA A 278 -17.11 -9.35 23.73
N VAL A 279 -18.34 -9.13 23.24
CA VAL A 279 -19.57 -9.41 24.00
C VAL A 279 -19.74 -10.91 24.26
N ARG A 280 -19.30 -11.79 23.35
CA ARG A 280 -19.30 -13.25 23.56
C ARG A 280 -18.25 -13.69 24.58
N ALA A 281 -17.10 -13.02 24.62
CA ALA A 281 -16.05 -13.29 25.62
C ALA A 281 -16.48 -12.86 27.03
N ASP A 282 -17.18 -11.71 27.16
CA ASP A 282 -17.68 -11.20 28.44
C ASP A 282 -18.89 -11.99 28.98
N ASN A 283 -19.68 -12.62 28.11
CA ASN A 283 -20.86 -13.38 28.51
C ASN A 283 -20.59 -14.86 28.86
N GLY A 284 -19.34 -15.33 28.81
CA GLY A 284 -18.98 -16.69 29.24
C GLY A 284 -19.60 -17.81 28.37
N TYR A 285 -19.27 -19.09 28.44
CA TYR A 285 -18.68 -19.90 29.52
C TYR A 285 -19.07 -19.47 30.93
#